data_AF-X8JUA8-F1
#
_entry.id   AF-X8JUA8-F1
#
_cell.length_a   1.000
_cell.length_b   1.000
_cell.length_c   1.000
_cell.angle_alpha   90.00
_cell.angle_beta   90.00
_cell.angle_gamma   90.00
#
_symmetry.space_group_name_H-M   'P 1'
#
loop_
_entity.id
_entity.type
_entity.pdbx_description
1 polymer ?
#
loop_
_entity_poly.entity_id
_entity_poly.type
_entity_poly.pdbx_seq_one_letter_code
_entity_poly.pdbx_strand_id
1 'polypeptide(L)'
;FSEAIDALTSHPKAKIFHPYALSKEDWKSVALVCKWLNYFRSASTMMSAEKYPTLSFSLRIYFVLILYVSRLEQSSIVQESAPLAAGVHACKSKLLEFFDKSTFDSEYYYFATILDPRFKDSLFQSSDGLASSLFSDDWVSDCANALEDTCNTFYSSEDLDYTKSKPMLPIPLSHTNNANDFAQDWKANLPTCTTYLPPSNSSAVEISKYLREDLTEMSPLPNRTEPYPDEP
;
A
#
# COMPACT_ATOMS: atom_id res chain seq x y z
N PHE A 1 19.72 23.01 -0.32
CA PHE A 1 19.66 22.93 1.16
C PHE A 1 21.04 22.90 1.79
N SER A 2 21.97 22.06 1.32
CA SER A 2 23.35 22.03 1.81
C SER A 2 24.05 23.39 1.77
N GLU A 3 24.05 24.06 0.62
CA GLU A 3 24.68 25.38 0.46
C GLU A 3 24.15 26.44 1.42
N ALA A 4 22.85 26.42 1.71
CA ALA A 4 22.23 27.38 2.62
C ALA A 4 22.62 27.12 4.09
N ILE A 5 22.71 25.85 4.48
CA ILE A 5 23.12 25.44 5.83
C ILE A 5 24.63 25.67 6.02
N ASP A 6 25.44 25.37 5.01
CA ASP A 6 26.88 25.63 5.03
C ASP A 6 27.16 27.15 5.06
N ALA A 7 26.39 27.96 4.32
CA ALA A 7 26.48 29.42 4.37
C ALA A 7 26.08 29.99 5.74
N LEU A 8 25.06 29.41 6.39
CA LEU A 8 24.62 29.83 7.72
C LEU A 8 25.63 29.46 8.81
N THR A 9 26.15 28.23 8.76
CA THR A 9 27.11 27.73 9.74
C THR A 9 28.47 28.40 9.59
N SER A 10 28.85 28.84 8.39
CA SER A 10 30.07 29.63 8.13
C SER A 10 29.90 31.15 8.35
N HIS A 11 28.69 31.63 8.64
CA HIS A 11 28.42 33.07 8.67
C HIS A 11 29.10 33.79 9.86
N PRO A 12 29.86 34.87 9.63
CA PRO A 12 30.72 35.51 10.65
C PRO A 12 29.94 36.14 11.82
N LYS A 13 28.66 36.48 11.61
CA LYS A 13 27.78 37.04 12.66
C LYS A 13 26.94 35.98 13.40
N ALA A 14 26.88 34.75 12.89
CA ALA A 14 26.00 33.69 13.41
C ALA A 14 26.82 32.54 14.01
N LYS A 15 27.77 32.88 14.88
CA LYS A 15 28.72 31.93 15.51
C LYS A 15 28.05 30.80 16.30
N ILE A 16 26.79 30.98 16.70
CA ILE A 16 25.98 29.95 17.38
C ILE A 16 25.79 28.68 16.54
N PHE A 17 25.91 28.78 15.21
CA PHE A 17 25.70 27.64 14.31
C PHE A 17 26.98 26.90 13.91
N HIS A 18 28.17 27.45 14.21
CA HIS A 18 29.46 26.80 13.91
C HIS A 18 29.57 25.33 14.39
N PRO A 19 29.11 24.98 15.62
CA PRO A 19 29.20 23.60 16.11
C PRO A 19 28.36 22.60 15.31
N TYR A 20 27.39 23.08 14.52
CA TYR A 20 26.49 22.25 13.72
C TYR A 20 26.91 22.18 12.24
N ALA A 21 28.13 22.64 11.91
CA ALA A 21 28.67 22.50 10.57
C ALA A 21 28.85 21.02 10.22
N LEU A 22 28.26 20.62 9.10
CA LEU A 22 28.33 19.24 8.62
C LEU A 22 29.55 19.05 7.71
N SER A 23 30.21 17.91 7.82
CA SER A 23 31.26 17.51 6.91
C SER A 23 30.69 17.08 5.55
N LYS A 24 31.57 16.90 4.56
CA LYS A 24 31.15 16.36 3.25
C LYS A 24 30.61 14.94 3.38
N GLU A 25 31.16 14.15 4.29
CA GLU A 25 30.75 12.80 4.61
C GLU A 25 29.37 12.77 5.26
N ASP A 26 29.08 13.73 6.15
CA ASP A 26 27.74 13.88 6.74
C ASP A 26 26.70 14.21 5.66
N TRP A 27 27.03 15.13 4.74
CA TRP A 27 26.14 15.46 3.62
C TRP A 27 25.86 14.29 2.69
N LYS A 28 26.83 13.38 2.49
CA LYS A 28 26.59 12.12 1.76
C LYS A 28 25.61 11.22 2.49
N SER A 29 25.75 11.08 3.80
CA SER A 29 24.83 10.31 4.64
C SER A 29 23.42 10.91 4.63
N VAL A 30 23.30 12.24 4.71
CA VAL A 30 22.01 12.94 4.61
C VAL A 30 21.36 12.71 3.24
N ALA A 31 22.11 12.83 2.15
CA ALA A 31 21.59 12.58 0.80
C ALA A 31 21.10 11.14 0.63
N LEU A 32 21.81 10.17 1.21
CA LEU A 32 21.42 8.77 1.22
C LEU A 32 20.11 8.55 1.98
N VAL A 33 19.99 9.10 3.20
CA VAL A 33 18.75 9.03 4.00
C VAL A 33 17.59 9.70 3.27
N CYS A 34 17.80 10.87 2.66
CA CYS A 34 16.77 11.53 1.84
C CYS A 34 16.30 10.65 0.67
N LYS A 35 17.22 9.91 0.02
CA LYS A 35 16.85 8.93 -1.01
C LYS A 35 15.94 7.85 -0.44
N TRP A 36 16.23 7.33 0.75
CA TRP A 36 15.38 6.34 1.40
C TRP A 36 14.01 6.89 1.78
N LEU A 37 13.96 8.12 2.32
CA LEU A 37 12.71 8.78 2.71
C LEU A 37 11.79 9.08 1.52
N ASN A 38 12.31 9.19 0.29
CA ASN A 38 11.46 9.32 -0.89
C ASN A 38 10.56 8.09 -1.13
N TYR A 39 10.98 6.90 -0.67
CA TYR A 39 10.16 5.69 -0.72
C TYR A 39 8.93 5.83 0.19
N PHE A 40 9.14 6.30 1.42
CA PHE A 40 8.07 6.62 2.38
C PHE A 40 7.17 7.73 1.88
N ARG A 41 7.73 8.78 1.28
CA ARG A 41 6.94 9.86 0.67
C ARG A 41 5.96 9.32 -0.36
N SER A 42 6.39 8.38 -1.19
CA SER A 42 5.55 7.76 -2.22
C SER A 42 4.41 6.96 -1.58
N ALA A 43 4.71 6.15 -0.57
CA ALA A 43 3.72 5.42 0.21
C ALA A 43 2.70 6.35 0.90
N SER A 44 3.16 7.41 1.56
CA SER A 44 2.29 8.40 2.20
C SER A 44 1.41 9.12 1.20
N THR A 45 1.93 9.47 0.02
CA THR A 45 1.14 10.12 -1.05
C THR A 45 0.02 9.20 -1.54
N MET A 46 0.28 7.90 -1.65
CA MET A 46 -0.75 6.91 -2.02
C MET A 46 -1.82 6.77 -0.92
N MET A 47 -1.41 6.70 0.34
CA MET A 47 -2.32 6.63 1.50
C MET A 47 -3.15 7.90 1.72
N SER A 48 -2.66 9.05 1.26
CA SER A 48 -3.36 10.34 1.31
C SER A 48 -4.20 10.63 0.06
N ALA A 49 -4.34 9.67 -0.86
CA ALA A 49 -5.17 9.85 -2.03
C ALA A 49 -6.67 9.90 -1.65
N GLU A 50 -7.40 10.84 -2.24
CA GLU A 50 -8.83 11.02 -1.96
C GLU A 50 -9.73 10.39 -3.03
N LYS A 51 -9.14 9.93 -4.15
CA LYS A 51 -9.88 9.42 -5.31
C LYS A 51 -10.33 7.96 -5.17
N TYR A 52 -9.89 7.26 -4.14
CA TYR A 52 -10.24 5.87 -3.87
C TYR A 52 -10.10 5.57 -2.37
N PRO A 53 -10.84 4.59 -1.83
CA PRO A 53 -10.64 4.12 -0.46
C PRO A 53 -9.18 3.67 -0.28
N THR A 54 -8.48 4.23 0.69
CA THR A 54 -7.06 3.92 0.95
C THR A 54 -6.89 2.79 1.96
N LEU A 55 -7.95 2.44 2.70
CA LEU A 55 -7.91 1.37 3.70
C LEU A 55 -7.50 0.03 3.08
N SER A 56 -7.98 -0.30 1.87
CA SER A 56 -7.64 -1.53 1.14
C SER A 56 -6.17 -1.63 0.72
N PHE A 57 -5.44 -0.50 0.70
CA PHE A 57 -4.02 -0.47 0.38
C PHE A 57 -3.14 -0.65 1.62
N SER A 58 -3.68 -0.43 2.82
CA SER A 58 -2.88 -0.26 4.04
C SER A 58 -1.98 -1.46 4.31
N LEU A 59 -2.53 -2.69 4.30
CA LEU A 59 -1.75 -3.90 4.57
C LEU A 59 -0.65 -4.12 3.52
N ARG A 60 -0.94 -3.84 2.25
CA ARG A 60 0.07 -3.92 1.18
C ARG A 60 1.15 -2.87 1.32
N ILE A 61 0.79 -1.65 1.70
CA ILE A 61 1.76 -0.58 1.90
C ILE A 61 2.67 -0.90 3.10
N TYR A 62 2.11 -1.42 4.20
CA TYR A 62 2.94 -1.93 5.31
C TYR A 62 3.89 -3.02 4.85
N PHE A 63 3.38 -4.03 4.14
CA PHE A 63 4.20 -5.12 3.60
C PHE A 63 5.37 -4.59 2.75
N VAL A 64 5.08 -3.71 1.78
CA VAL A 64 6.08 -3.11 0.88
C VAL A 64 7.12 -2.28 1.65
N LEU A 65 6.69 -1.47 2.62
CA LEU A 65 7.60 -0.68 3.45
C LEU A 65 8.49 -1.56 4.34
N ILE A 66 7.93 -2.59 4.98
CA ILE A 66 8.67 -3.51 5.84
C ILE A 66 9.68 -4.31 5.00
N LEU A 67 9.30 -4.77 3.82
CA LEU A 67 10.20 -5.44 2.88
C LEU A 67 11.35 -4.52 2.46
N TYR A 68 11.04 -3.28 2.10
CA TYR A 68 12.04 -2.28 1.74
C TYR A 68 13.05 -2.03 2.86
N VAL A 69 12.57 -1.79 4.08
CA VAL A 69 13.44 -1.55 5.24
C VAL A 69 14.24 -2.79 5.61
N SER A 70 13.67 -3.99 5.47
CA SER A 70 14.40 -5.26 5.68
C SER A 70 15.55 -5.42 4.68
N ARG A 71 15.37 -5.00 3.42
CA ARG A 71 16.45 -4.98 2.42
C ARG A 71 17.51 -3.93 2.74
N LEU A 72 17.12 -2.76 3.24
CA LEU A 72 18.07 -1.75 3.71
C LEU A 72 18.91 -2.28 4.87
N GLU A 73 18.28 -2.96 5.83
CA GLU A 73 18.96 -3.56 6.99
C GLU A 73 20.04 -4.54 6.56
N GLN A 74 19.84 -5.27 5.46
CA GLN A 74 20.83 -6.22 4.92
C GLN A 74 21.92 -5.57 4.04
N SER A 75 21.81 -4.29 3.71
CA SER A 75 22.76 -3.62 2.82
C SER A 75 24.11 -3.34 3.52
N SER A 76 25.21 -3.47 2.77
CA SER A 76 26.56 -3.24 3.31
C SER A 76 26.73 -1.84 3.90
N ILE A 77 26.17 -0.82 3.24
CA ILE A 77 26.25 0.59 3.68
C ILE A 77 25.64 0.78 5.08
N VAL A 78 24.55 0.07 5.37
CA VAL A 78 23.89 0.11 6.69
C VAL A 78 24.68 -0.72 7.71
N GLN A 79 25.14 -1.90 7.34
CA GLN A 79 25.89 -2.80 8.22
C GLN A 79 27.25 -2.22 8.64
N GLU A 80 27.90 -1.44 7.78
CA GLU A 80 29.18 -0.79 8.06
C GLU A 80 29.05 0.46 8.95
N SER A 81 27.83 0.96 9.19
CA SER A 81 27.57 2.18 9.94
C SER A 81 26.58 1.96 11.09
N ALA A 82 27.09 1.88 12.32
CA ALA A 82 26.27 1.63 13.52
C ALA A 82 25.09 2.64 13.68
N PRO A 83 25.25 3.96 13.44
CA PRO A 83 24.13 4.89 13.49
C PRO A 83 23.05 4.62 12.43
N LEU A 84 23.45 4.24 11.20
CA LEU A 84 22.51 3.91 10.14
C LEU A 84 21.79 2.59 10.44
N ALA A 85 22.51 1.57 10.92
CA ALA A 85 21.92 0.31 11.37
C ALA A 85 20.87 0.54 12.47
N ALA A 86 21.20 1.34 13.49
CA ALA A 86 20.26 1.68 14.56
C ALA A 86 19.03 2.43 14.04
N GLY A 87 19.21 3.39 13.11
CA GLY A 87 18.11 4.14 12.51
C GLY A 87 17.18 3.29 11.65
N VAL A 88 17.74 2.42 10.81
CA VAL A 88 16.99 1.48 9.96
C VAL A 88 16.24 0.46 10.81
N HIS A 89 16.89 -0.08 11.83
CA HIS A 89 16.26 -1.01 12.77
C HIS A 89 15.10 -0.35 13.52
N ALA A 90 15.28 0.87 14.05
CA ALA A 90 14.21 1.62 14.71
C ALA A 90 13.04 1.91 13.75
N CYS A 91 13.33 2.22 12.49
CA CYS A 91 12.31 2.41 11.46
C CYS A 91 11.48 1.14 11.24
N LYS A 92 12.14 -0.03 11.11
CA LYS A 92 11.48 -1.32 10.96
C LYS A 92 10.59 -1.64 12.16
N SER A 93 11.12 -1.50 13.37
CA SER A 93 10.37 -1.75 14.60
C SER A 93 9.14 -0.85 14.70
N LYS A 94 9.23 0.41 14.27
CA LYS A 94 8.08 1.32 14.27
C LYS A 94 7.03 0.93 13.23
N LEU A 95 7.44 0.47 12.06
CA LEU A 95 6.51 -0.04 11.04
C LEU A 95 5.77 -1.29 11.54
N LEU A 96 6.48 -2.22 12.17
CA LEU A 96 5.88 -3.42 12.76
C LEU A 96 4.88 -3.05 13.88
N GLU A 97 5.24 -2.12 14.77
CA GLU A 97 4.33 -1.66 15.83
C GLU A 97 2.99 -1.12 15.28
N PHE A 98 3.03 -0.33 14.19
CA PHE A 98 1.81 0.20 13.58
C PHE A 98 1.06 -0.84 12.75
N PHE A 99 1.77 -1.75 12.11
CA PHE A 99 1.18 -2.90 11.44
C PHE A 99 0.41 -3.76 12.44
N ASP A 100 1.04 -4.15 13.56
CA ASP A 100 0.45 -4.96 14.61
C ASP A 100 -0.80 -4.29 15.21
N LYS A 101 -0.75 -2.97 15.45
CA LYS A 101 -1.94 -2.22 15.88
C LYS A 101 -3.07 -2.30 14.85
N SER A 102 -2.74 -2.13 13.57
CA SER A 102 -3.74 -2.17 12.50
C SER A 102 -4.40 -3.54 12.37
N THR A 103 -3.65 -4.63 12.57
CA THR A 103 -4.16 -6.01 12.47
C THR A 103 -4.82 -6.50 13.76
N PHE A 104 -4.43 -5.95 14.92
CA PHE A 104 -5.04 -6.26 16.22
C PHE A 104 -6.35 -5.49 16.45
N ASP A 105 -6.40 -4.21 16.09
CA ASP A 105 -7.54 -3.34 16.42
C ASP A 105 -8.80 -3.68 15.60
N SER A 106 -8.64 -4.26 14.40
CA SER A 106 -9.79 -4.52 13.53
C SER A 106 -9.49 -5.46 12.35
N GLU A 107 -10.44 -6.36 12.09
CA GLU A 107 -10.50 -7.22 10.88
C GLU A 107 -10.80 -6.41 9.61
N TYR A 108 -11.24 -5.15 9.71
CA TYR A 108 -11.64 -4.35 8.55
C TYR A 108 -10.49 -4.04 7.60
N TYR A 109 -9.25 -4.06 8.06
CA TYR A 109 -8.08 -3.98 7.19
C TYR A 109 -8.00 -5.19 6.26
N TYR A 110 -8.31 -6.39 6.77
CA TYR A 110 -8.42 -7.60 5.96
C TYR A 110 -9.61 -7.51 5.01
N PHE A 111 -10.80 -7.14 5.50
CA PHE A 111 -12.01 -7.05 4.67
C PHE A 111 -11.81 -6.08 3.50
N ALA A 112 -11.32 -4.88 3.79
CA ALA A 112 -11.06 -3.87 2.77
C ALA A 112 -10.02 -4.35 1.74
N THR A 113 -8.99 -5.07 2.18
CA THR A 113 -7.94 -5.60 1.27
C THR A 113 -8.49 -6.70 0.37
N ILE A 114 -9.25 -7.66 0.92
CA ILE A 114 -9.82 -8.76 0.16
C ILE A 114 -10.91 -8.28 -0.80
N LEU A 115 -11.80 -7.40 -0.36
CA LEU A 115 -12.90 -6.92 -1.21
C LEU A 115 -12.43 -5.98 -2.32
N ASP A 116 -11.16 -5.56 -2.28
CA ASP A 116 -10.57 -4.81 -3.37
C ASP A 116 -10.19 -5.75 -4.53
N PRO A 117 -10.85 -5.64 -5.69
CA PRO A 117 -10.64 -6.56 -6.81
C PRO A 117 -9.26 -6.42 -7.44
N ARG A 118 -8.46 -5.41 -7.04
CA ARG A 118 -7.06 -5.26 -7.45
C ARG A 118 -6.12 -6.15 -6.63
N PHE A 119 -6.58 -6.63 -5.48
CA PHE A 119 -5.75 -7.28 -4.47
C PHE A 119 -6.25 -8.68 -4.13
N LYS A 120 -7.51 -8.79 -3.71
CA LYS A 120 -8.10 -10.03 -3.20
C LYS A 120 -7.20 -10.67 -2.14
N ASP A 121 -7.05 -11.98 -2.18
CA ASP A 121 -6.26 -12.77 -1.23
C ASP A 121 -4.78 -12.90 -1.60
N SER A 122 -4.32 -12.28 -2.71
CA SER A 122 -2.94 -12.48 -3.19
C SER A 122 -1.84 -12.04 -2.21
N LEU A 123 -2.14 -11.14 -1.27
CA LEU A 123 -1.19 -10.78 -0.20
C LEU A 123 -1.00 -11.93 0.80
N PHE A 124 -2.07 -12.68 1.07
CA PHE A 124 -2.12 -13.73 2.09
C PHE A 124 -1.78 -15.11 1.53
N GLN A 125 -1.91 -15.32 0.22
CA GLN A 125 -1.47 -16.54 -0.46
C GLN A 125 0.03 -16.54 -0.83
N SER A 126 0.74 -15.44 -0.60
CA SER A 126 2.15 -15.33 -0.97
C SER A 126 3.01 -16.29 -0.13
N SER A 127 3.79 -17.15 -0.79
CA SER A 127 4.80 -18.00 -0.14
C SER A 127 6.08 -17.24 0.24
N ASP A 128 6.05 -15.90 0.21
CA ASP A 128 7.15 -15.07 0.67
C ASP A 128 7.31 -15.25 2.19
N GLY A 129 8.52 -15.59 2.65
CA GLY A 129 8.80 -15.79 4.07
C GLY A 129 8.47 -14.56 4.93
N LEU A 130 8.51 -13.35 4.36
CA LEU A 130 8.04 -12.15 5.05
C LEU A 130 6.51 -12.13 5.19
N ALA A 131 5.76 -12.50 4.15
CA ALA A 131 4.31 -12.52 4.20
C ALA A 131 3.82 -13.51 5.27
N SER A 132 4.38 -14.73 5.29
CA SER A 132 4.07 -15.73 6.31
C SER A 132 4.50 -15.31 7.73
N SER A 133 5.52 -14.44 7.86
CA SER A 133 5.92 -13.91 9.17
C SER A 133 5.02 -12.77 9.68
N LEU A 134 4.37 -12.04 8.77
CA LEU A 134 3.52 -10.89 9.10
C LEU A 134 2.06 -11.30 9.28
N PHE A 135 1.59 -12.28 8.52
CA PHE A 135 0.22 -12.78 8.55
C PHE A 135 0.24 -14.23 9.01
N SER A 136 -0.15 -14.49 10.27
CA SER A 136 -0.30 -15.87 10.74
C SER A 136 -1.50 -16.53 10.10
N ASP A 137 -1.41 -17.83 9.84
CA ASP A 137 -2.51 -18.62 9.28
C ASP A 137 -3.78 -18.51 10.15
N ASP A 138 -3.61 -18.51 11.48
CA ASP A 138 -4.70 -18.33 12.44
C ASP A 138 -5.41 -16.98 12.25
N TRP A 139 -4.65 -15.88 12.16
CA TRP A 139 -5.23 -14.54 11.99
C TRP A 139 -5.96 -14.39 10.65
N VAL A 140 -5.39 -14.93 9.56
CA VAL A 140 -6.01 -14.92 8.24
C VAL A 140 -7.31 -15.73 8.25
N SER A 141 -7.30 -16.90 8.88
CA SER A 141 -8.48 -17.77 9.03
C SER A 141 -9.57 -17.09 9.85
N ASP A 142 -9.22 -16.50 11.00
CA ASP A 142 -10.16 -15.79 11.87
C ASP A 142 -10.83 -14.62 11.14
N CYS A 143 -10.04 -13.81 10.42
CA CYS A 143 -10.58 -12.72 9.60
C CYS A 143 -11.46 -13.22 8.44
N ALA A 144 -11.11 -14.35 7.81
CA ALA A 144 -11.93 -14.94 6.76
C ALA A 144 -13.30 -15.40 7.28
N ASN A 145 -13.32 -16.05 8.44
CA ASN A 145 -14.56 -16.47 9.10
C ASN A 145 -15.41 -15.26 9.50
N ALA A 146 -14.79 -14.22 10.07
CA ALA A 146 -15.51 -13.00 10.45
C ALA A 146 -16.11 -12.26 9.23
N LEU A 147 -15.43 -12.28 8.09
CA LEU A 147 -15.97 -11.75 6.83
C LEU A 147 -17.20 -12.54 6.38
N GLU A 148 -17.12 -13.87 6.41
CA GLU A 148 -18.23 -14.75 6.05
C GLU A 148 -19.44 -14.54 6.99
N ASP A 149 -19.22 -14.49 8.30
CA ASP A 149 -20.24 -14.22 9.31
C ASP A 149 -20.89 -12.85 9.11
N THR A 150 -20.09 -11.84 8.79
CA THR A 150 -20.59 -10.50 8.43
C THR A 150 -21.48 -10.57 7.20
N CYS A 151 -21.01 -11.23 6.13
CA CYS A 151 -21.80 -11.40 4.91
C CYS A 151 -23.11 -12.17 5.18
N ASN A 152 -23.07 -13.23 5.98
CA ASN A 152 -24.25 -13.97 6.38
C ASN A 152 -25.22 -13.11 7.19
N THR A 153 -24.73 -12.29 8.11
CA THR A 153 -25.58 -11.43 8.92
C THR A 153 -26.34 -10.41 8.08
N PHE A 154 -25.70 -9.82 7.07
CA PHE A 154 -26.29 -8.73 6.27
C PHE A 154 -26.94 -9.17 4.95
N TYR A 155 -26.56 -10.35 4.42
CA TYR A 155 -26.99 -10.81 3.10
C TYR A 155 -27.59 -12.22 3.09
N SER A 156 -27.83 -12.85 4.25
CA SER A 156 -28.64 -14.09 4.29
C SER A 156 -30.07 -13.79 3.83
N SER A 157 -30.55 -14.63 2.92
CA SER A 157 -31.81 -14.49 2.18
C SER A 157 -33.07 -14.62 3.04
N GLU A 158 -33.33 -13.68 3.93
CA GLU A 158 -34.69 -13.41 4.40
C GLU A 158 -35.37 -12.24 3.67
N ASP A 159 -34.62 -11.43 2.92
CA ASP A 159 -35.20 -10.41 2.04
C ASP A 159 -34.31 -10.25 0.80
N LEU A 160 -34.88 -10.50 -0.40
CA LEU A 160 -34.75 -9.70 -1.63
C LEU A 160 -35.05 -10.52 -2.89
N ASP A 161 -36.28 -10.35 -3.36
CA ASP A 161 -36.76 -10.70 -4.69
C ASP A 161 -36.15 -9.72 -5.71
N TYR A 162 -34.99 -10.05 -6.32
CA TYR A 162 -34.39 -9.25 -7.39
C TYR A 162 -34.18 -10.06 -8.67
N THR A 163 -35.25 -10.18 -9.44
CA THR A 163 -35.15 -10.42 -10.88
C THR A 163 -34.64 -9.17 -11.61
N LYS A 164 -33.63 -9.37 -12.47
CA LYS A 164 -33.02 -8.48 -13.49
C LYS A 164 -31.84 -7.60 -13.08
N SER A 165 -30.64 -8.07 -13.39
CA SER A 165 -29.48 -7.22 -13.71
C SER A 165 -29.26 -7.16 -15.23
N LYS A 166 -28.93 -5.96 -15.73
CA LYS A 166 -28.67 -5.61 -17.14
C LYS A 166 -27.14 -5.57 -17.33
N PRO A 167 -26.54 -6.14 -18.38
CA PRO A 167 -25.09 -6.16 -18.54
C PRO A 167 -24.51 -4.79 -18.91
N MET A 168 -23.38 -4.41 -18.27
CA MET A 168 -22.58 -3.22 -18.60
C MET A 168 -21.48 -3.55 -19.61
N LEU A 169 -21.18 -2.61 -20.52
CA LEU A 169 -20.23 -2.74 -21.62
C LEU A 169 -18.79 -2.34 -21.24
N PRO A 170 -17.74 -2.82 -21.96
CA PRO A 170 -16.33 -2.57 -21.62
C PRO A 170 -15.82 -1.18 -22.07
N ILE A 171 -14.87 -0.61 -21.32
CA ILE A 171 -14.26 0.72 -21.57
C ILE A 171 -12.78 0.55 -22.04
N PRO A 172 -12.27 1.36 -23.01
CA PRO A 172 -10.93 1.18 -23.59
C PRO A 172 -9.77 1.84 -22.80
N LEU A 173 -8.57 1.24 -22.90
CA LEU A 173 -7.30 1.67 -22.28
C LEU A 173 -6.67 2.92 -22.92
N SER A 174 -5.97 3.72 -22.11
CA SER A 174 -4.98 4.72 -22.56
C SER A 174 -3.69 4.68 -21.74
N HIS A 175 -2.55 4.51 -22.40
CA HIS A 175 -1.22 4.43 -21.80
C HIS A 175 -0.60 5.81 -21.57
N THR A 176 0.05 6.02 -20.41
CA THR A 176 1.12 7.02 -20.28
C THR A 176 2.30 6.45 -19.47
N ASN A 177 3.50 6.60 -20.02
CA ASN A 177 4.77 6.11 -19.52
C ASN A 177 5.51 7.22 -18.76
N ASN A 178 5.78 6.98 -17.47
CA ASN A 178 6.96 7.49 -16.75
C ASN A 178 6.97 6.84 -15.35
N ALA A 179 7.73 5.76 -15.16
CA ALA A 179 7.79 5.02 -13.91
C ALA A 179 9.11 5.27 -13.16
N ASN A 180 9.01 5.75 -11.93
CA ASN A 180 10.08 5.75 -10.93
C ASN A 180 10.14 4.38 -10.22
N ASP A 181 11.23 4.06 -9.52
CA ASP A 181 11.53 2.74 -8.94
C ASP A 181 10.38 2.16 -8.08
N PHE A 182 9.73 2.98 -7.24
CA PHE A 182 8.55 2.56 -6.46
C PHE A 182 7.36 2.17 -7.34
N ALA A 183 7.11 2.90 -8.42
CA ALA A 183 6.01 2.60 -9.34
C ALA A 183 6.28 1.31 -10.12
N GLN A 184 7.55 0.97 -10.34
CA GLN A 184 7.94 -0.31 -10.92
C GLN A 184 7.74 -1.45 -9.93
N ASP A 185 8.19 -1.31 -8.68
CA ASP A 185 7.96 -2.30 -7.63
C ASP A 185 6.46 -2.51 -7.36
N TRP A 186 5.70 -1.42 -7.27
CA TRP A 186 4.24 -1.47 -7.13
C TRP A 186 3.60 -2.25 -8.29
N LYS A 187 3.93 -1.90 -9.55
CA LYS A 187 3.42 -2.60 -10.73
C LYS A 187 3.88 -4.04 -10.84
N ALA A 188 5.12 -4.36 -10.43
CA ALA A 188 5.65 -5.72 -10.43
C ALA A 188 4.91 -6.63 -9.44
N ASN A 189 4.23 -6.04 -8.46
CA ASN A 189 3.38 -6.74 -7.50
C ASN A 189 1.89 -6.69 -7.87
N LEU A 190 1.53 -6.17 -9.06
CA LEU A 190 0.15 -6.16 -9.57
C LEU A 190 -0.03 -7.25 -10.66
N PRO A 191 -0.97 -8.19 -10.51
CA PRO A 191 -1.32 -9.17 -11.54
C PRO A 191 -2.21 -8.61 -12.66
N THR A 192 -2.40 -9.38 -13.74
CA THR A 192 -3.01 -8.91 -15.01
C THR A 192 -4.22 -9.74 -15.47
N CYS A 193 -5.29 -9.03 -15.91
CA CYS A 193 -6.47 -9.40 -16.75
C CYS A 193 -7.57 -10.34 -16.19
N THR A 194 -8.87 -10.08 -16.51
CA THR A 194 -10.10 -10.56 -15.82
C THR A 194 -11.12 -11.35 -16.66
N THR A 195 -11.73 -12.38 -16.05
CA THR A 195 -12.87 -13.19 -16.55
C THR A 195 -14.05 -13.24 -15.54
N TYR A 196 -15.31 -13.09 -16.00
CA TYR A 196 -16.52 -12.99 -15.14
C TYR A 196 -17.32 -14.30 -15.07
N LEU A 197 -17.91 -14.64 -13.91
CA LEU A 197 -18.73 -15.85 -13.67
C LEU A 197 -20.10 -15.48 -13.01
N PRO A 198 -21.16 -16.33 -13.06
CA PRO A 198 -22.51 -16.01 -12.55
C PRO A 198 -22.71 -16.13 -11.02
N PRO A 199 -23.67 -15.43 -10.38
CA PRO A 199 -23.87 -15.38 -8.92
C PRO A 199 -24.45 -16.68 -8.31
N SER A 200 -24.28 -16.88 -6.99
CA SER A 200 -24.66 -18.06 -6.19
C SER A 200 -25.50 -17.66 -4.96
N ASN A 201 -26.26 -18.59 -4.38
CA ASN A 201 -27.16 -18.35 -3.23
C ASN A 201 -26.48 -18.43 -1.85
N SER A 202 -25.15 -18.56 -1.80
CA SER A 202 -24.37 -18.64 -0.55
C SER A 202 -23.21 -17.66 -0.61
N SER A 203 -23.11 -16.82 0.42
CA SER A 203 -22.04 -15.84 0.63
C SER A 203 -20.65 -16.50 0.54
N ALA A 204 -20.44 -17.64 1.19
CA ALA A 204 -19.18 -18.40 1.15
C ALA A 204 -18.81 -18.83 -0.28
N VAL A 205 -19.80 -19.27 -1.06
CA VAL A 205 -19.61 -19.67 -2.46
C VAL A 205 -19.32 -18.44 -3.33
N GLU A 206 -19.99 -17.31 -3.07
CA GLU A 206 -19.78 -16.06 -3.79
C GLU A 206 -18.40 -15.45 -3.49
N ILE A 207 -17.98 -15.42 -2.23
CA ILE A 207 -16.63 -15.00 -1.81
C ILE A 207 -15.58 -15.91 -2.47
N SER A 208 -15.74 -17.23 -2.36
CA SER A 208 -14.83 -18.20 -2.99
C SER A 208 -14.72 -18.01 -4.51
N LYS A 209 -15.83 -17.67 -5.15
CA LYS A 209 -15.88 -17.41 -6.59
C LYS A 209 -15.17 -16.09 -6.93
N TYR A 210 -15.48 -15.02 -6.20
CA TYR A 210 -14.83 -13.72 -6.35
C TYR A 210 -13.31 -13.81 -6.18
N LEU A 211 -12.82 -14.57 -5.18
CA LEU A 211 -11.39 -14.79 -4.97
C LEU A 211 -10.71 -15.52 -6.13
N ARG A 212 -11.45 -16.35 -6.88
CA ARG A 212 -10.95 -17.05 -8.07
C ARG A 212 -11.04 -16.24 -9.36
N GLU A 213 -11.87 -15.20 -9.40
CA GLU A 213 -11.87 -14.27 -10.52
C GLU A 213 -10.51 -13.56 -10.56
N ASP A 214 -10.06 -13.14 -11.74
CA ASP A 214 -8.78 -12.46 -11.80
C ASP A 214 -8.84 -11.03 -11.23
N LEU A 215 -7.69 -10.37 -11.16
CA LEU A 215 -7.57 -9.03 -10.58
C LEU A 215 -7.87 -7.93 -11.61
N THR A 216 -8.31 -6.77 -11.09
CA THR A 216 -8.63 -5.58 -11.90
C THR A 216 -7.42 -4.63 -11.98
N GLU A 217 -7.15 -4.02 -13.14
CA GLU A 217 -6.09 -3.02 -13.29
C GLU A 217 -6.46 -1.64 -12.70
N MET A 218 -5.47 -0.91 -12.18
CA MET A 218 -5.58 0.49 -11.74
C MET A 218 -5.75 1.43 -12.94
N SER A 219 -6.99 1.66 -13.35
CA SER A 219 -7.34 2.86 -14.13
C SER A 219 -7.77 3.98 -13.18
N PRO A 220 -7.14 5.17 -13.20
CA PRO A 220 -7.66 6.29 -12.42
C PRO A 220 -9.10 6.57 -12.85
N LEU A 221 -9.97 6.84 -11.87
CA LEU A 221 -11.32 7.32 -12.18
C LEU A 221 -11.20 8.52 -13.12
N PRO A 222 -11.96 8.56 -14.22
CA PRO A 222 -11.91 9.69 -15.14
C PRO A 222 -12.16 10.97 -14.34
N ASN A 223 -11.32 12.00 -14.57
CA ASN A 223 -11.62 13.32 -14.05
C ASN A 223 -13.04 13.67 -14.51
N ARG A 224 -13.90 14.05 -13.56
CA ARG A 224 -15.24 14.55 -13.87
C ARG A 224 -15.11 15.93 -14.51
N THR A 225 -14.70 15.95 -15.77
CA THR A 225 -14.80 17.07 -16.70
C THR A 225 -15.79 16.65 -17.76
N GLU A 226 -17.05 16.48 -17.36
CA GLU A 226 -18.14 16.63 -18.32
C GLU A 226 -18.59 18.09 -18.25
N PRO A 227 -18.52 18.86 -19.35
CA PRO A 227 -19.26 20.10 -19.45
C PRO A 227 -20.75 19.74 -19.42
N TYR A 228 -21.53 20.48 -18.63
CA TYR A 228 -22.99 20.44 -18.71
C TYR A 228 -23.40 20.63 -20.19
N PRO A 229 -24.29 19.80 -20.74
CA PRO A 229 -24.84 20.08 -22.06
C PRO A 229 -25.64 21.37 -21.96
N ASP A 230 -25.27 22.36 -22.78
CA ASP A 230 -26.07 23.55 -23.01
C ASP A 230 -27.47 23.10 -23.45
N GLU A 231 -28.49 23.44 -22.67
CA GLU A 231 -29.89 23.24 -23.05
C GLU A 231 -30.24 24.16 -24.25
N PRO A 232 -31.02 23.66 -25.22
CA PRO A 232 -31.46 24.43 -26.39
C PRO A 232 -32.49 25.51 -26.09
#